data_AF-A0A4U3MF40-F1
#
_entry.id   AF-A0A4U3MF40-F1
#
_cell.length_a   1.000
_cell.length_b   1.000
_cell.length_c   1.000
_cell.angle_alpha   90.00
_cell.angle_beta   90.00
_cell.angle_gamma   90.00
#
_symmetry.space_group_name_H-M   'P 1'
#
loop_
_entity.id
_entity.type
_entity.pdbx_description
1 polymer ?
#
loop_
_entity_poly.entity_id
_entity_poly.type
_entity_poly.pdbx_seq_one_letter_code
_entity_poly.pdbx_strand_id
1 'polypeptide(L)' 'ELRRFGQKKNRTWYAQQPFHLRDFSVMLLALCLLGISFWLFHVNGGRFYNPFQ' A
#
# COMPACT_ATOMS: atom_id res chain seq x y z
N GLU A 1 -24.35 32.65 10.04
CA GLU A 1 -22.91 33.00 10.00
C GLU A 1 -22.14 31.88 9.31
N LEU A 2 -21.47 32.20 8.20
CA LEU A 2 -20.75 31.25 7.35
C LEU A 2 -19.55 30.67 8.10
N ARG A 3 -19.31 29.35 7.96
CA ARG A 3 -18.11 28.63 8.44
C ARG A 3 -16.90 29.55 8.22
N ARG A 4 -16.23 29.95 9.31
CA ARG A 4 -15.12 30.93 9.35
C ARG A 4 -13.92 30.48 8.50
N PHE A 5 -14.07 30.44 7.18
CA PHE A 5 -13.02 30.18 6.21
C PHE A 5 -12.12 31.42 6.14
N GLY A 6 -10.83 31.26 6.43
CA GLY A 6 -9.82 32.32 6.23
C GLY A 6 -9.25 32.99 7.48
N GLN A 7 -9.66 32.61 8.70
CA GLN A 7 -9.09 33.21 9.92
C GLN A 7 -7.66 32.77 10.27
N LYS A 8 -7.16 31.65 9.73
CA LYS A 8 -5.80 31.16 10.01
C LYS A 8 -5.03 30.96 8.70
N LYS A 9 -3.74 31.34 8.68
CA LYS A 9 -2.85 31.22 7.52
C LYS A 9 -2.56 29.76 7.12
N ASN A 10 -2.51 28.85 8.08
CA ASN A 10 -2.21 27.44 7.82
C ASN A 10 -3.48 26.59 7.85
N ARG A 11 -3.73 25.86 6.76
CA ARG A 11 -4.77 24.83 6.69
C ARG A 11 -4.24 23.59 7.40
N THR A 12 -4.90 23.18 8.49
CA THR A 12 -4.62 21.92 9.15
C THR A 12 -5.41 20.81 8.48
N TRP A 13 -4.74 19.71 8.11
CA TRP A 13 -5.39 18.51 7.60
C TRP A 13 -6.12 17.81 8.74
N TYR A 14 -7.45 17.93 8.79
CA TYR A 14 -8.26 17.30 9.84
C TYR A 14 -8.29 15.78 9.74
N ALA A 15 -8.01 15.22 8.56
CA ALA A 15 -8.06 13.78 8.29
C ALA A 15 -6.68 13.10 8.40
N GLN A 16 -5.70 13.70 9.06
CA GLN A 16 -4.39 13.08 9.23
C GLN A 16 -4.50 11.88 10.18
N GLN A 17 -4.36 10.67 9.62
CA GLN A 17 -4.30 9.43 10.39
C GLN A 17 -2.83 9.13 10.76
N PRO A 18 -2.50 8.93 12.04
CA PRO A 18 -1.17 8.44 12.42
C PRO A 18 -0.99 6.98 11.98
N PHE A 19 0.24 6.62 11.61
CA PHE A 19 0.56 5.22 11.29
C PHE A 19 0.55 4.38 12.56
N HIS A 20 -0.20 3.29 12.53
CA HIS A 20 -0.23 2.30 13.59
C HIS A 20 0.74 1.14 13.29
N LEU A 21 1.17 0.45 14.34
CA LEU A 21 2.03 -0.74 14.21
C LEU A 21 1.43 -1.82 13.28
N ARG A 22 0.10 -1.91 13.24
CA ARG A 22 -0.60 -2.82 12.32
C ARG A 22 -0.39 -2.45 10.86
N ASP A 23 -0.29 -1.17 10.53
CA ASP A 23 -0.06 -0.73 9.15
C ASP A 23 1.31 -1.22 8.65
N PHE A 24 2.32 -1.20 9.52
CA PHE A 24 3.64 -1.79 9.23
C PHE A 24 3.56 -3.30 9.02
N SER A 25 2.76 -4.02 9.81
CA SER A 25 2.59 -5.47 9.62
C SER A 25 1.96 -5.81 8.26
N VAL A 26 1.00 -5.01 7.80
CA VAL A 26 0.35 -5.19 6.48
C VAL A 26 1.33 -4.85 5.36
N MET A 27 2.12 -3.77 5.49
CA MET A 27 3.16 -3.43 4.53
C MET A 27 4.22 -4.52 4.40
N LEU A 28 4.67 -5.09 5.53
CA LEU A 28 5.62 -6.20 5.54
C LEU A 28 5.03 -7.44 4.85
N LEU A 29 3.78 -7.78 5.15
CA LEU A 29 3.10 -8.90 4.52
C LEU A 29 3.00 -8.72 2.99
N ALA A 30 2.67 -7.51 2.53
CA ALA A 30 2.62 -7.20 1.10
C ALA A 30 3.99 -7.39 0.43
N LEU A 31 5.07 -6.93 1.07
CA LEU A 31 6.44 -7.14 0.59
C LEU A 31 6.81 -8.63 0.56
N CYS A 32 6.43 -9.41 1.58
CA CYS A 32 6.65 -10.86 1.59
C CYS A 32 5.92 -11.55 0.44
N LEU A 33 4.65 -11.21 0.19
CA LEU A 33 3.88 -11.78 -0.93
C LEU A 33 4.50 -11.45 -2.29
N LEU A 34 4.99 -10.22 -2.47
CA LEU A 34 5.71 -9.84 -3.68
C LEU A 34 7.01 -10.65 -3.83
N GLY A 35 7.78 -10.79 -2.75
CA GLY A 35 9.00 -11.60 -2.73
C GLY A 35 8.72 -13.06 -3.10
N ILE A 36 7.66 -13.66 -2.55
CA ILE A 36 7.23 -15.02 -2.89
C ILE A 36 6.84 -15.11 -4.36
N SER A 37 6.16 -14.10 -4.91
CA SER A 37 5.74 -14.07 -6.31
C SER A 37 6.95 -14.06 -7.24
N PHE A 38 7.96 -13.24 -6.95
CA PHE A 38 9.22 -13.22 -7.70
C PHE A 38 10.02 -14.52 -7.55
N TRP A 39 10.08 -15.07 -6.33
CA TRP A 39 10.76 -16.33 -6.08
C TRP A 39 10.11 -17.47 -6.88
N LEU A 40 8.78 -17.56 -6.84
CA LEU A 40 8.02 -18.54 -7.61
C LEU A 40 8.24 -18.34 -9.11
N PHE A 41 8.27 -17.10 -9.59
CA PHE A 41 8.55 -16.79 -10.98
C PHE A 41 9.94 -17.26 -11.42
N HIS A 42 10.95 -17.10 -10.56
CA HIS A 42 12.30 -17.57 -10.82
C HIS A 42 12.38 -19.11 -10.83
N VAL A 43 11.74 -19.77 -9.85
CA VAL A 43 11.69 -21.25 -9.76
C VAL A 43 10.95 -21.85 -10.96
N ASN A 44 9.88 -21.22 -11.44
CA ASN A 44 9.12 -21.68 -12.61
C ASN A 44 9.83 -21.39 -13.95
N GLY A 45 11.02 -20.80 -13.92
CA GLY A 45 11.80 -20.47 -15.12
C GLY A 45 11.10 -19.49 -16.06
N GLY A 46 10.17 -18.67 -15.56
CA GLY A 46 9.38 -17.73 -16.35
C GLY A 46 8.36 -18.36 -17.31
N ARG A 47 8.10 -19.67 -17.22
CA ARG A 47 7.07 -20.32 -18.04
C ARG A 47 5.69 -20.08 -17.42
N PHE A 48 4.93 -19.16 -17.99
CA PHE A 48 3.51 -19.03 -17.66
C PHE A 48 2.75 -20.27 -18.11
N TYR A 49 1.77 -20.69 -17.32
CA TYR A 49 0.88 -21.80 -17.66
C TYR A 49 0.21 -21.50 -19.01
N ASN A 50 0.45 -22.36 -20.01
CA ASN A 50 -0.20 -22.26 -21.31
C ASN A 50 -1.42 -23.19 -21.34
N PRO A 51 -2.66 -22.68 -21.32
CA PRO A 51 -3.86 -23.51 -21.29
C PRO A 51 -4.27 -24.06 -22.67
N PHE A 52 -3.52 -23.77 -23.74
CA PHE A 52 -3.87 -24.10 -25.13
C PHE A 52 -2.88 -25.06 -25.80
N GLN A 53 -2.04 -25.74 -25.03
CA GLN A 53 -1.16 -26.79 -25.53
C GLN A 53 -1.70 -28.18 -25.24
#